data_AF-A0A0W0FNM5-F1
#
_entry.id   AF-A0A0W0FNM5-F1
#
_cell.length_a   1.000
_cell.length_b   1.000
_cell.length_c   1.000
_cell.angle_alpha   90.00
_cell.angle_beta   90.00
_cell.angle_gamma   90.00
#
_symmetry.space_group_name_H-M   'P 1'
#
loop_
_entity.id
_entity.type
_entity.pdbx_description
1 polymer ?
#
loop_
_entity_poly.entity_id
_entity_poly.type
_entity_poly.pdbx_seq_one_letter_code
_entity_poly.pdbx_strand_id
1 'polypeptide(L)'
;MIHSHYGLSGRCTQVLKGTVGGQVAIMKVSHSEISCPPEQAVIGVARKRCEYVGSDADDALKCLPEVLCSQDLEEFRTDFIRKKLSVKGKPNAARIPRAIVFPFYEPVTSRTQNMPTFLIDYRKIMLAHAILWLLGVEHGDISKGNLRFCTKTSWPKLCDWDLSHFTGQPRPAGFSNTGTLIFMANDLLTDEGREGAVIRVYQHDTESLFLVLIWILARFRNGKLLQVRPPEFEVWKQQSWESIVARRTGALWKLDKDMGRRAEIFSGVNSVVVEDIWYLRDSFTLNTSETTARIAQMKSKKARRPNGFLPKEEQELVGLETQLAHRNSLNFIRDMFEVDYFARSQEQEKAYALLEKRFVFDTAIEACPTPSSIYN
;
A
#
# COMPACT_ATOMS: atom_id res chain seq x y z
N MET A 1 -24.10 7.35 -3.27
CA MET A 1 -23.35 8.44 -3.90
C MET A 1 -21.95 8.42 -3.29
N ILE A 2 -20.93 7.99 -4.05
CA ILE A 2 -19.58 7.73 -3.55
C ILE A 2 -18.71 8.88 -4.07
N HIS A 3 -18.43 9.85 -3.19
CA HIS A 3 -17.57 11.04 -3.36
C HIS A 3 -17.82 11.94 -4.59
N SER A 4 -18.43 13.09 -4.36
CA SER A 4 -18.43 14.23 -5.28
C SER A 4 -17.75 15.43 -4.63
N HIS A 5 -16.59 15.79 -5.15
CA HIS A 5 -16.01 17.12 -5.00
C HIS A 5 -15.53 17.55 -6.39
N TYR A 6 -16.35 18.35 -7.07
CA TYR A 6 -15.95 19.02 -8.30
C TYR A 6 -15.34 20.36 -7.91
N GLY A 7 -14.01 20.40 -7.83
CA GLY A 7 -13.26 21.64 -7.70
C GLY A 7 -12.43 21.90 -8.95
N LEU A 8 -12.17 23.16 -9.28
CA LEU A 8 -11.20 23.56 -10.32
C LEU A 8 -9.75 23.14 -9.98
N SER A 9 -9.52 22.62 -8.77
CA SER A 9 -8.30 21.90 -8.37
C SER A 9 -8.18 20.49 -8.99
N GLY A 10 -9.29 19.96 -9.54
CA GLY A 10 -9.30 18.83 -10.46
C GLY A 10 -9.10 17.44 -9.87
N ARG A 11 -9.16 17.22 -8.54
CA ARG A 11 -9.12 15.85 -7.96
C ARG A 11 -10.54 15.34 -7.73
N CYS A 12 -10.98 14.38 -8.53
CA CYS A 12 -12.22 13.65 -8.32
C CYS A 12 -12.08 12.23 -8.86
N THR A 13 -12.56 11.25 -8.09
CA THR A 13 -12.73 9.87 -8.52
C THR A 13 -14.19 9.50 -8.32
N GLN A 14 -14.81 8.99 -9.38
CA GLN A 14 -16.17 8.46 -9.34
C GLN A 14 -16.14 6.99 -9.73
N VAL A 15 -16.95 6.20 -9.02
CA VAL A 15 -17.07 4.77 -9.27
C VAL A 15 -18.55 4.48 -9.55
N LEU A 16 -18.81 3.97 -10.75
CA LEU A 16 -20.13 3.66 -11.26
C LEU A 16 -20.24 2.15 -11.46
N LYS A 17 -21.35 1.56 -11.00
CA LYS A 17 -21.65 0.14 -11.20
C LYS A 17 -22.62 0.02 -12.37
N GLY A 18 -22.28 -0.84 -13.33
CA GLY A 18 -23.09 -1.08 -14.52
C GLY A 18 -22.95 -2.52 -15.00
N THR A 19 -23.35 -2.76 -16.24
CA THR A 19 -23.28 -4.08 -16.89
C THR A 19 -22.65 -3.96 -18.27
N VAL A 20 -21.71 -4.86 -18.58
CA VAL A 20 -21.07 -4.99 -19.90
C VAL A 20 -21.21 -6.45 -20.33
N GLY A 21 -21.84 -6.70 -21.49
CA GLY A 21 -22.04 -8.07 -21.99
C GLY A 21 -22.79 -8.99 -21.01
N GLY A 22 -23.77 -8.46 -20.28
CA GLY A 22 -24.54 -9.20 -19.27
C GLY A 22 -23.80 -9.45 -17.94
N GLN A 23 -22.55 -9.02 -17.80
CA GLN A 23 -21.77 -9.15 -16.57
C GLN A 23 -21.72 -7.82 -15.82
N VAL A 24 -21.75 -7.88 -14.49
CA VAL A 24 -21.60 -6.70 -13.66
C VAL A 24 -20.17 -6.17 -13.77
N ALA A 25 -20.05 -4.89 -14.10
CA ALA A 25 -18.78 -4.20 -14.25
C ALA A 25 -18.76 -2.92 -13.41
N ILE A 26 -17.56 -2.44 -13.12
CA ILE A 26 -17.31 -1.17 -12.45
C ILE A 26 -16.56 -0.26 -13.41
N MET A 27 -17.10 0.94 -13.66
CA MET A 27 -16.40 2.02 -14.33
C MET A 27 -15.91 3.02 -13.30
N LYS A 28 -14.60 3.25 -13.28
CA LYS A 28 -13.95 4.30 -12.50
C LYS A 28 -13.60 5.45 -13.43
N VAL A 29 -13.94 6.68 -13.05
CA VAL A 29 -13.51 7.91 -13.71
C VAL A 29 -12.68 8.70 -12.71
N SER A 30 -11.37 8.81 -12.93
CA SER A 30 -10.44 9.54 -12.07
C SER A 30 -9.76 10.69 -12.81
N HIS A 31 -9.35 11.73 -12.08
CA HIS A 31 -8.68 12.91 -12.65
C HIS A 31 -7.21 12.95 -12.23
N SER A 32 -6.41 12.07 -12.82
CA SER A 32 -4.99 11.93 -12.51
C SER A 32 -4.17 13.04 -13.17
N GLU A 33 -2.99 13.33 -12.61
CA GLU A 33 -2.01 14.20 -13.27
C GLU A 33 -1.58 13.56 -14.59
N ILE A 34 -1.42 14.39 -15.61
CA ILE A 34 -1.06 13.96 -16.97
C ILE A 34 0.31 13.25 -16.99
N SER A 35 1.23 13.69 -16.13
CA SER A 35 2.53 13.06 -15.92
C SER A 35 2.45 11.67 -15.30
N CYS A 36 1.33 11.31 -14.64
CA CYS A 36 1.15 9.97 -14.10
C CYS A 36 0.80 9.00 -15.24
N PRO A 37 1.40 7.80 -15.28
CA PRO A 37 0.93 6.76 -16.18
C PRO A 37 -0.54 6.41 -15.86
N PRO A 38 -1.33 6.05 -16.87
CA PRO A 38 -2.72 5.67 -16.65
C PRO A 38 -2.77 4.27 -16.01
N GLU A 39 -3.79 4.01 -15.18
CA GLU A 39 -3.86 2.83 -14.30
C GLU A 39 -3.71 1.49 -15.05
N GLN A 40 -4.31 1.38 -16.24
CA GLN A 40 -4.17 0.23 -17.13
C GLN A 40 -2.73 0.00 -17.59
N ALA A 41 -1.93 1.05 -17.78
CA ALA A 41 -0.55 0.92 -18.21
C ALA A 41 0.30 0.36 -17.06
N VAL A 42 0.05 0.81 -15.82
CA VAL A 42 0.69 0.25 -14.63
C VAL A 42 0.36 -1.24 -14.48
N ILE A 43 -0.94 -1.59 -14.53
CA ILE A 43 -1.39 -2.98 -14.46
C ILE A 43 -0.79 -3.80 -15.61
N GLY A 44 -0.73 -3.24 -16.83
CA GLY A 44 -0.17 -3.89 -18.00
C GLY A 44 1.31 -4.22 -17.86
N VAL A 45 2.11 -3.29 -17.33
CA VAL A 45 3.53 -3.55 -17.04
C VAL A 45 3.68 -4.59 -15.93
N ALA A 46 2.91 -4.48 -14.85
CA ALA A 46 2.93 -5.47 -13.78
C ALA A 46 2.60 -6.88 -14.28
N ARG A 47 1.58 -7.02 -15.15
CA ARG A 47 1.22 -8.29 -15.79
C ARG A 47 2.35 -8.84 -16.64
N LYS A 48 2.92 -8.05 -17.55
CA LYS A 48 4.03 -8.47 -18.41
C LYS A 48 5.26 -8.91 -17.60
N ARG A 49 5.57 -8.19 -16.53
CA ARG A 49 6.65 -8.56 -15.60
C ARG A 49 6.36 -9.89 -14.89
N CYS A 50 5.13 -10.13 -14.44
CA CYS A 50 4.75 -11.42 -13.88
C CYS A 50 4.84 -12.55 -14.92
N GLU A 51 4.33 -12.32 -16.13
CA GLU A 51 4.38 -13.29 -17.24
C GLU A 51 5.81 -13.65 -17.62
N TYR A 52 6.73 -12.68 -17.61
CA TYR A 52 8.16 -12.89 -17.83
C TYR A 52 8.78 -13.82 -16.78
N VAL A 53 8.48 -13.58 -15.50
CA VAL A 53 8.96 -14.43 -14.39
C VAL A 53 8.32 -15.82 -14.41
N GLY A 54 7.09 -15.94 -14.92
CA GLY A 54 6.39 -17.22 -15.05
C GLY A 54 5.79 -17.70 -13.73
N SER A 55 5.95 -19.00 -13.43
CA SER A 55 5.25 -19.66 -12.31
C SER A 55 5.55 -19.05 -10.95
N ASP A 56 6.74 -18.49 -10.76
CA ASP A 56 7.15 -17.86 -9.51
C ASP A 56 6.36 -16.57 -9.21
N ALA A 57 5.75 -15.94 -10.22
CA ALA A 57 4.93 -14.72 -10.08
C ALA A 57 3.43 -14.95 -10.35
N ASP A 58 2.98 -16.20 -10.46
CA ASP A 58 1.59 -16.54 -10.81
C ASP A 58 0.56 -16.04 -9.77
N ASP A 59 0.92 -16.06 -8.48
CA ASP A 59 0.05 -15.53 -7.42
C ASP A 59 -0.21 -14.03 -7.59
N ALA A 60 0.83 -13.26 -7.95
CA ALA A 60 0.70 -11.83 -8.25
C ALA A 60 -0.11 -11.58 -9.52
N LEU A 61 0.15 -12.34 -10.59
CA LEU A 61 -0.60 -12.24 -11.84
C LEU A 61 -2.10 -12.48 -11.62
N LYS A 62 -2.44 -13.48 -10.82
CA LYS A 62 -3.82 -13.79 -10.43
C LYS A 62 -4.41 -12.73 -9.51
N CYS A 63 -3.60 -12.04 -8.70
CA CYS A 63 -4.07 -10.99 -7.80
C CYS A 63 -4.27 -9.63 -8.50
N LEU A 64 -3.69 -9.41 -9.68
CA LEU A 64 -3.93 -8.22 -10.49
C LEU A 64 -5.38 -8.18 -11.05
N PRO A 65 -6.02 -7.00 -11.09
CA PRO A 65 -7.37 -6.85 -11.63
C PRO A 65 -7.32 -6.93 -13.16
N GLU A 66 -8.39 -7.44 -13.76
CA GLU A 66 -8.57 -7.46 -15.21
C GLU A 66 -9.10 -6.11 -15.67
N VAL A 67 -8.50 -5.55 -16.71
CA VAL A 67 -8.95 -4.29 -17.34
C VAL A 67 -9.75 -4.64 -18.58
N LEU A 68 -11.04 -4.33 -18.59
CA LEU A 68 -11.92 -4.58 -19.74
C LEU A 68 -11.74 -3.53 -20.83
N CYS A 69 -11.64 -2.26 -20.42
CA CYS A 69 -11.27 -1.16 -21.30
C CYS A 69 -10.79 0.04 -20.47
N SER A 70 -10.07 0.96 -21.11
CA SER A 70 -9.77 2.28 -20.55
C SER A 70 -9.71 3.33 -21.63
N GLN A 71 -9.99 4.58 -21.27
CA GLN A 71 -9.90 5.72 -22.17
C GLN A 71 -9.50 6.99 -21.42
N ASP A 72 -8.54 7.71 -21.97
CA ASP A 72 -8.20 9.06 -21.57
C ASP A 72 -9.15 10.04 -22.29
N LEU A 73 -9.78 10.94 -21.54
CA LEU A 73 -10.77 11.90 -22.06
C LEU A 73 -10.08 13.26 -22.30
N GLU A 74 -9.30 13.32 -23.37
CA GLU A 74 -8.43 14.44 -23.78
C GLU A 74 -9.13 15.79 -23.84
N GLU A 75 -10.38 15.80 -24.32
CA GLU A 75 -11.19 17.00 -24.48
C GLU A 75 -11.49 17.70 -23.14
N PHE A 76 -11.41 16.97 -22.04
CA PHE A 76 -11.66 17.45 -20.68
C PHE A 76 -10.39 17.70 -19.87
N ARG A 77 -9.22 17.76 -20.52
CA ARG A 77 -8.00 18.13 -19.82
C ARG A 77 -8.10 19.52 -19.21
N THR A 78 -7.61 19.62 -17.98
CA THR A 78 -7.73 20.85 -17.20
C THR A 78 -6.91 22.02 -17.77
N ASP A 79 -5.83 21.77 -18.50
CA ASP A 79 -5.07 22.82 -19.20
C ASP A 79 -5.85 23.40 -20.38
N PHE A 80 -6.54 22.57 -21.15
CA PHE A 80 -7.46 23.03 -22.21
C PHE A 80 -8.62 23.85 -21.63
N ILE A 81 -9.24 23.37 -20.54
CA ILE A 81 -10.31 24.09 -19.86
C ILE A 81 -9.81 25.44 -19.34
N ARG A 82 -8.67 25.47 -18.64
CA ARG A 82 -8.08 26.71 -18.12
C ARG A 82 -7.75 27.70 -19.24
N LYS A 83 -7.19 27.23 -20.36
CA LYS A 83 -6.91 28.05 -21.55
C LYS A 83 -8.20 28.66 -22.11
N LYS A 84 -9.26 27.86 -22.27
CA LYS A 84 -10.57 28.34 -22.75
C LYS A 84 -11.21 29.35 -21.80
N LEU A 85 -11.03 29.19 -20.50
CA LEU A 85 -11.57 30.09 -19.48
C LEU A 85 -10.66 31.27 -19.15
N SER A 86 -9.46 31.37 -19.75
CA SER A 86 -8.45 32.39 -19.43
C SER A 86 -8.07 32.45 -17.95
N VAL A 87 -8.06 31.29 -17.28
CA VAL A 87 -7.67 31.15 -15.87
C VAL A 87 -6.22 30.68 -15.78
N LYS A 88 -5.40 31.38 -15.00
CA LYS A 88 -4.03 30.94 -14.70
C LYS A 88 -4.06 29.64 -13.89
N GLY A 89 -3.28 28.65 -14.31
CA GLY A 89 -3.09 27.40 -13.57
C GLY A 89 -1.63 27.18 -13.19
N LYS A 90 -1.38 26.21 -12.32
CA LYS A 90 -0.03 25.68 -12.10
C LYS A 90 0.36 24.86 -13.35
N PRO A 91 1.46 25.18 -14.05
CA PRO A 91 1.87 24.49 -15.29
C PRO A 91 2.03 22.98 -15.10
N ASN A 92 2.58 22.56 -13.95
CA ASN A 92 2.92 21.16 -13.64
C ASN A 92 1.79 20.40 -12.92
N ALA A 93 0.55 20.87 -13.02
CA ALA A 93 -0.61 20.27 -12.35
C ALA A 93 -1.77 20.00 -13.31
N ALA A 94 -1.49 19.92 -14.61
CA ALA A 94 -2.51 19.52 -15.58
C ALA A 94 -2.96 18.08 -15.30
N ARG A 95 -4.28 17.92 -15.24
CA ARG A 95 -4.97 16.65 -15.04
C ARG A 95 -5.82 16.29 -16.25
N ILE A 96 -5.97 14.99 -16.46
CA ILE A 96 -6.82 14.38 -17.49
C ILE A 96 -7.82 13.43 -16.82
N PRO A 97 -9.11 13.50 -17.16
CA PRO A 97 -10.06 12.48 -16.74
C PRO A 97 -9.78 11.17 -17.47
N ARG A 98 -9.68 10.08 -16.72
CA ARG A 98 -9.41 8.72 -17.23
C ARG A 98 -10.54 7.81 -16.80
N ALA A 99 -11.20 7.19 -17.77
CA ALA A 99 -12.19 6.15 -17.55
C ALA A 99 -11.51 4.78 -17.65
N ILE A 100 -11.77 3.90 -16.69
CA ILE A 100 -11.29 2.52 -16.71
C ILE A 100 -12.39 1.59 -16.22
N VAL A 101 -12.55 0.44 -16.87
CA VAL A 101 -13.61 -0.52 -16.58
C VAL A 101 -13.01 -1.85 -16.14
N PHE A 102 -13.51 -2.37 -15.03
CA PHE A 102 -13.12 -3.65 -14.43
C PHE A 102 -14.33 -4.57 -14.30
N PRO A 103 -14.15 -5.91 -14.26
CA PRO A 103 -15.16 -6.79 -13.71
C PRO A 103 -15.48 -6.40 -12.26
N PHE A 104 -16.73 -6.62 -11.84
CA PHE A 104 -17.06 -6.42 -10.43
C PHE A 104 -16.42 -7.51 -9.55
N TYR A 105 -15.69 -7.06 -8.53
CA TYR A 105 -15.12 -7.92 -7.50
C TYR A 105 -15.76 -7.62 -6.13
N GLU A 106 -16.09 -8.69 -5.40
CA GLU A 106 -16.67 -8.57 -4.07
C GLU A 106 -15.64 -7.98 -3.09
N PRO A 107 -16.06 -7.21 -2.07
CA PRO A 107 -15.14 -6.77 -1.02
C PRO A 107 -14.52 -7.97 -0.29
N VAL A 108 -13.20 -7.95 -0.01
CA VAL A 108 -12.57 -9.05 0.77
C VAL A 108 -13.23 -9.24 2.14
N THR A 109 -13.86 -8.18 2.69
CA THR A 109 -14.59 -8.24 3.96
C THR A 109 -15.78 -9.19 3.94
N SER A 110 -16.36 -9.51 2.77
CA SER A 110 -17.44 -10.51 2.68
C SER A 110 -16.93 -11.91 3.05
N ARG A 111 -15.65 -12.19 2.80
CA ARG A 111 -14.98 -13.45 3.15
C ARG A 111 -14.89 -13.67 4.64
N THR A 112 -15.16 -12.64 5.47
CA THR A 112 -15.23 -12.80 6.92
C THR A 112 -16.37 -13.71 7.40
N GLN A 113 -17.24 -14.19 6.50
CA GLN A 113 -18.15 -15.31 6.74
C GLN A 113 -17.42 -16.63 7.02
N ASN A 114 -16.22 -16.81 6.50
CA ASN A 114 -15.34 -17.93 6.80
C ASN A 114 -13.94 -17.41 7.14
N MET A 115 -13.64 -17.33 8.44
CA MET A 115 -12.36 -16.80 8.96
C MET A 115 -11.12 -17.49 8.36
N PRO A 116 -11.02 -18.84 8.36
CA PRO A 116 -9.89 -19.51 7.73
C PRO A 116 -9.67 -19.10 6.27
N THR A 117 -10.75 -19.05 5.49
CA THR A 117 -10.69 -18.63 4.09
C THR A 117 -10.27 -17.18 3.92
N PHE A 118 -10.81 -16.26 4.73
CA PHE A 118 -10.40 -14.85 4.71
C PHE A 118 -8.89 -14.69 4.96
N LEU A 119 -8.34 -15.40 5.95
CA LEU A 119 -6.93 -15.31 6.31
C LEU A 119 -6.02 -15.89 5.22
N ILE A 120 -6.43 -16.99 4.58
CA ILE A 120 -5.73 -17.53 3.40
C ILE A 120 -5.71 -16.49 2.27
N ASP A 121 -6.86 -15.90 1.95
CA ASP A 121 -6.92 -14.87 0.91
C ASP A 121 -6.08 -13.63 1.27
N TYR A 122 -6.02 -13.27 2.57
CA TYR A 122 -5.19 -12.17 3.04
C TYR A 122 -3.70 -12.46 2.88
N ARG A 123 -3.24 -13.67 3.25
CA ARG A 123 -1.84 -14.07 3.04
C ARG A 123 -1.46 -14.08 1.56
N LYS A 124 -2.36 -14.54 0.68
CA LYS A 124 -2.18 -14.47 -0.78
C LYS A 124 -2.02 -13.03 -1.28
N ILE A 125 -2.80 -12.09 -0.74
CA ILE A 125 -2.64 -10.66 -1.06
C ILE A 125 -1.26 -10.15 -0.63
N MET A 126 -0.82 -10.50 0.59
CA MET A 126 0.50 -10.07 1.09
C MET A 126 1.63 -10.66 0.25
N LEU A 127 1.55 -11.93 -0.14
CA LEU A 127 2.53 -12.56 -1.05
C LEU A 127 2.53 -11.91 -2.43
N ALA A 128 1.35 -11.71 -3.03
CA ALA A 128 1.22 -11.05 -4.33
C ALA A 128 1.80 -9.63 -4.29
N HIS A 129 1.57 -8.90 -3.20
CA HIS A 129 2.12 -7.56 -2.99
C HIS A 129 3.65 -7.58 -2.85
N ALA A 130 4.23 -8.54 -2.12
CA ALA A 130 5.68 -8.73 -2.03
C ALA A 130 6.31 -9.01 -3.41
N ILE A 131 5.69 -9.90 -4.20
CA ILE A 131 6.11 -10.20 -5.57
C ILE A 131 6.08 -8.94 -6.45
N LEU A 132 5.04 -8.10 -6.35
CA LEU A 132 4.92 -6.87 -7.12
C LEU A 132 6.00 -5.85 -6.74
N TRP A 133 6.36 -5.77 -5.46
CA TRP A 133 7.52 -4.99 -5.01
C TRP A 133 8.85 -5.53 -5.53
N LEU A 134 9.04 -6.86 -5.59
CA LEU A 134 10.21 -7.46 -6.25
C LEU A 134 10.26 -7.13 -7.75
N LEU A 135 9.09 -7.02 -8.40
CA LEU A 135 8.96 -6.55 -9.79
C LEU A 135 9.03 -5.02 -9.92
N GLY A 136 9.40 -4.30 -8.86
CA GLY A 136 9.54 -2.84 -8.86
C GLY A 136 8.24 -2.08 -9.11
N VAL A 137 7.09 -2.65 -8.71
CA VAL A 137 5.76 -2.04 -8.80
C VAL A 137 5.18 -1.84 -7.40
N GLU A 138 5.14 -0.58 -6.98
CA GLU A 138 4.64 -0.16 -5.67
C GLU A 138 3.16 0.19 -5.76
N HIS A 139 2.33 -0.32 -4.86
CA HIS A 139 0.88 -0.06 -4.92
C HIS A 139 0.53 1.37 -4.53
N GLY A 140 1.09 1.88 -3.43
CA GLY A 140 0.92 3.26 -2.97
C GLY A 140 -0.34 3.52 -2.13
N ASP A 141 -1.46 2.86 -2.42
CA ASP A 141 -2.73 3.04 -1.67
C ASP A 141 -3.36 1.74 -1.14
N ILE A 142 -2.69 1.11 -0.17
CA ILE A 142 -3.29 -0.05 0.52
C ILE A 142 -4.46 0.42 1.38
N SER A 143 -5.64 -0.13 1.09
CA SER A 143 -6.85 0.16 1.86
C SER A 143 -7.82 -1.01 1.87
N LYS A 144 -8.72 -1.04 2.87
CA LYS A 144 -9.83 -2.00 2.91
C LYS A 144 -10.77 -1.94 1.70
N GLY A 145 -10.81 -0.81 0.99
CA GLY A 145 -11.61 -0.62 -0.23
C GLY A 145 -10.98 -1.26 -1.46
N ASN A 146 -9.67 -1.48 -1.41
CA ASN A 146 -8.83 -1.91 -2.54
C ASN A 146 -8.56 -3.43 -2.49
N LEU A 147 -8.80 -4.06 -1.33
CA LEU A 147 -8.79 -5.51 -1.20
C LEU A 147 -10.14 -6.12 -1.60
N ARG A 148 -10.14 -6.87 -2.70
CA ARG A 148 -11.31 -7.47 -3.33
C ARG A 148 -11.15 -8.97 -3.55
N PHE A 149 -12.18 -9.62 -4.07
CA PHE A 149 -12.21 -11.03 -4.37
C PHE A 149 -13.05 -11.32 -5.62
N CYS A 150 -12.50 -12.14 -6.51
CA CYS A 150 -13.19 -12.61 -7.70
C CYS A 150 -13.95 -13.90 -7.39
N THR A 151 -15.29 -13.85 -7.41
CA THR A 151 -16.14 -15.02 -7.14
C THR A 151 -16.00 -16.12 -8.20
N LYS A 152 -15.69 -15.76 -9.44
CA LYS A 152 -15.51 -16.72 -10.54
C LYS A 152 -14.25 -17.57 -10.37
N THR A 153 -13.12 -16.93 -10.07
CA THR A 153 -11.82 -17.61 -9.95
C THR A 153 -11.49 -18.03 -8.52
N SER A 154 -12.33 -17.61 -7.56
CA SER A 154 -12.07 -17.72 -6.13
C SER A 154 -10.68 -17.20 -5.71
N TRP A 155 -10.26 -16.08 -6.29
CA TRP A 155 -8.94 -15.48 -6.02
C TRP A 155 -9.07 -14.03 -5.54
N PRO A 156 -8.28 -13.60 -4.53
CA PRO A 156 -8.24 -12.20 -4.14
C PRO A 156 -7.77 -11.30 -5.27
N LYS A 157 -8.16 -10.02 -5.21
CA LYS A 157 -7.75 -8.99 -6.15
C LYS A 157 -7.28 -7.76 -5.38
N LEU A 158 -6.10 -7.26 -5.73
CA LEU A 158 -5.59 -5.98 -5.24
C LEU A 158 -5.90 -4.93 -6.31
N CYS A 159 -6.84 -4.04 -6.03
CA CYS A 159 -7.36 -3.06 -6.98
C CYS A 159 -6.89 -1.64 -6.66
N ASP A 160 -7.16 -0.70 -7.58
CA ASP A 160 -6.89 0.74 -7.39
C ASP A 160 -5.40 1.11 -7.48
N TRP A 161 -4.86 1.00 -8.70
CA TRP A 161 -3.43 1.20 -9.01
C TRP A 161 -3.12 2.63 -9.50
N ASP A 162 -3.99 3.61 -9.23
CA ASP A 162 -3.81 4.99 -9.72
C ASP A 162 -2.77 5.79 -8.93
N LEU A 163 -2.50 5.38 -7.68
CA LEU A 163 -1.44 5.91 -6.83
C LEU A 163 -0.15 5.06 -6.88
N SER A 164 -0.09 4.10 -7.79
CA SER A 164 1.06 3.22 -7.93
C SER A 164 2.27 3.92 -8.53
N HIS A 165 3.43 3.36 -8.24
CA HIS A 165 4.71 3.91 -8.63
C HIS A 165 5.69 2.80 -9.00
N PHE A 166 6.69 3.13 -9.81
CA PHE A 166 7.74 2.20 -10.16
C PHE A 166 9.02 2.55 -9.41
N THR A 167 9.59 1.58 -8.72
CA THR A 167 10.77 1.79 -7.88
C THR A 167 11.92 2.40 -8.68
N GLY A 168 12.56 3.41 -8.10
CA GLY A 168 13.68 4.14 -8.73
C GLY A 168 13.27 5.21 -9.75
N GLN A 169 11.97 5.38 -10.05
CA GLN A 169 11.51 6.47 -10.90
C GLN A 169 11.26 7.75 -10.07
N PRO A 170 11.40 8.95 -10.67
CA PRO A 170 10.95 10.18 -10.01
C PRO A 170 9.44 10.15 -9.74
N ARG A 171 9.03 10.58 -8.55
CA ARG A 171 7.61 10.79 -8.26
C ARG A 171 7.11 12.09 -8.90
N PRO A 172 5.88 12.14 -9.43
CA PRO A 172 5.30 13.38 -9.95
C PRO A 172 5.24 14.50 -8.89
N ALA A 173 5.31 15.76 -9.31
CA ALA A 173 5.39 16.92 -8.41
C ALA A 173 4.18 17.10 -7.47
N GLY A 174 3.02 16.49 -7.76
CA GLY A 174 1.83 16.48 -6.89
C GLY A 174 1.67 15.21 -6.03
N PHE A 175 2.66 14.32 -6.08
CA PHE A 175 2.67 13.00 -5.46
C PHE A 175 3.44 13.05 -4.12
N SER A 176 2.93 13.85 -3.17
CA SER A 176 3.28 13.60 -1.76
C SER A 176 2.95 12.15 -1.40
N ASN A 177 3.53 11.62 -0.32
CA ASN A 177 3.18 10.27 0.14
C ASN A 177 1.67 10.19 0.40
N THR A 178 0.96 9.67 -0.59
CA THR A 178 -0.50 9.64 -0.69
C THR A 178 -0.99 8.24 -0.36
N GLY A 179 -2.26 8.15 -0.05
CA GLY A 179 -2.92 6.92 0.35
C GLY A 179 -4.01 7.18 1.38
N THR A 180 -4.67 6.11 1.81
CA THR A 180 -5.75 6.16 2.78
C THR A 180 -5.20 6.46 4.18
N LEU A 181 -5.33 7.71 4.64
CA LEU A 181 -4.67 8.25 5.85
C LEU A 181 -4.74 7.33 7.08
N ILE A 182 -5.89 6.72 7.37
CA ILE A 182 -6.05 5.86 8.57
C ILE A 182 -5.22 4.57 8.52
N PHE A 183 -4.83 4.12 7.32
CA PHE A 183 -4.02 2.93 7.09
C PHE A 183 -2.59 3.26 6.69
N MET A 184 -2.26 4.54 6.51
CA MET A 184 -0.94 4.94 6.09
C MET A 184 0.08 4.68 7.21
N ALA A 185 1.28 4.22 6.83
CA ALA A 185 2.41 4.01 7.72
C ALA A 185 2.75 5.26 8.55
N ASN A 186 3.17 5.07 9.79
CA ASN A 186 3.50 6.18 10.70
C ASN A 186 4.56 7.14 10.10
N ASP A 187 5.61 6.59 9.49
CA ASP A 187 6.71 7.38 8.92
C ASP A 187 6.27 8.30 7.77
N LEU A 188 5.17 7.97 7.09
CA LEU A 188 4.59 8.77 6.01
C LEU A 188 3.61 9.85 6.53
N LEU A 189 3.23 9.77 7.81
CA LEU A 189 2.36 10.72 8.51
C LEU A 189 3.20 11.65 9.41
N THR A 190 4.23 12.24 8.80
CA THR A 190 5.15 13.25 9.35
C THR A 190 5.22 14.43 8.38
N ASP A 191 5.68 15.61 8.79
CA ASP A 191 5.83 16.74 7.86
C ASP A 191 6.68 16.36 6.63
N GLU A 192 7.84 15.72 6.86
CA GLU A 192 8.72 15.19 5.82
C GLU A 192 8.01 14.15 4.93
N GLY A 193 7.24 13.25 5.52
CA GLY A 193 6.44 12.27 4.79
C GLY A 193 5.38 12.92 3.92
N ARG A 194 4.64 13.90 4.47
CA ARG A 194 3.58 14.66 3.77
C ARG A 194 4.14 15.56 2.67
N GLU A 195 5.38 15.99 2.77
CA GLU A 195 6.10 16.75 1.74
C GLU A 195 6.74 15.85 0.67
N GLY A 196 6.77 14.53 0.89
CA GLY A 196 7.34 13.55 -0.04
C GLY A 196 8.86 13.37 0.11
N ALA A 197 9.46 13.87 1.18
CA ALA A 197 10.88 13.70 1.50
C ALA A 197 11.22 12.28 1.99
N VAL A 198 10.25 11.58 2.59
CA VAL A 198 10.41 10.17 2.96
C VAL A 198 10.25 9.28 1.73
N ILE A 199 11.30 8.55 1.36
CA ILE A 199 11.27 7.56 0.29
C ILE A 199 10.41 6.38 0.74
N ARG A 200 9.41 6.04 -0.06
CA ARG A 200 8.56 4.88 0.23
C ARG A 200 9.33 3.58 0.00
N VAL A 201 9.29 2.67 0.96
CA VAL A 201 9.85 1.32 0.88
C VAL A 201 8.78 0.27 1.19
N TYR A 202 9.07 -1.01 0.93
CA TYR A 202 8.14 -2.11 1.13
C TYR A 202 7.50 -2.15 2.53
N GLN A 203 8.28 -1.80 3.57
CA GLN A 203 7.79 -1.72 4.96
C GLN A 203 6.55 -0.83 5.11
N HIS A 204 6.46 0.30 4.40
CA HIS A 204 5.33 1.21 4.56
C HIS A 204 4.01 0.62 4.03
N ASP A 205 4.07 -0.11 2.92
CA ASP A 205 2.90 -0.80 2.40
C ASP A 205 2.51 -2.00 3.27
N THR A 206 3.48 -2.72 3.85
CA THR A 206 3.17 -3.83 4.76
C THR A 206 2.65 -3.38 6.12
N GLU A 207 3.11 -2.25 6.67
CA GLU A 207 2.47 -1.62 7.83
C GLU A 207 1.00 -1.28 7.49
N SER A 208 0.76 -0.77 6.27
CA SER A 208 -0.60 -0.48 5.81
C SER A 208 -1.46 -1.75 5.70
N LEU A 209 -0.90 -2.85 5.19
CA LEU A 209 -1.55 -4.16 5.16
C LEU A 209 -1.86 -4.68 6.58
N PHE A 210 -0.95 -4.52 7.53
CA PHE A 210 -1.21 -4.87 8.93
C PHE A 210 -2.38 -4.04 9.50
N LEU A 211 -2.36 -2.73 9.30
CA LEU A 211 -3.40 -1.82 9.78
C LEU A 211 -4.78 -2.12 9.17
N VAL A 212 -4.82 -2.51 7.90
CA VAL A 212 -6.06 -2.96 7.24
C VAL A 212 -6.54 -4.30 7.81
N LEU A 213 -5.63 -5.25 8.07
CA LEU A 213 -5.99 -6.56 8.63
C LEU A 213 -6.64 -6.40 10.00
N ILE A 214 -5.99 -5.66 10.89
CA ILE A 214 -6.50 -5.46 12.25
C ILE A 214 -7.80 -4.65 12.25
N TRP A 215 -7.93 -3.69 11.33
CA TRP A 215 -9.19 -2.98 11.11
C TRP A 215 -10.31 -3.93 10.68
N ILE A 216 -10.08 -4.81 9.72
CA ILE A 216 -11.10 -5.78 9.26
C ILE A 216 -11.49 -6.69 10.42
N LEU A 217 -10.51 -7.26 11.13
CA LEU A 217 -10.73 -8.15 12.25
C LEU A 217 -11.38 -7.47 13.45
N ALA A 218 -11.27 -6.16 13.64
CA ALA A 218 -11.97 -5.45 14.70
C ALA A 218 -13.40 -5.04 14.31
N ARG A 219 -13.73 -5.03 13.01
CA ARG A 219 -14.91 -4.32 12.50
C ARG A 219 -15.87 -5.17 11.70
N PHE A 220 -15.45 -6.32 11.22
CA PHE A 220 -16.26 -7.17 10.34
C PHE A 220 -16.41 -8.57 10.90
N ARG A 221 -17.64 -9.07 10.93
CA ARG A 221 -17.98 -10.46 11.27
C ARG A 221 -19.02 -10.97 10.31
N ASN A 222 -18.92 -12.23 9.92
CA ASN A 222 -19.91 -12.89 9.08
C ASN A 222 -20.22 -12.13 7.77
N GLY A 223 -19.19 -11.51 7.17
CA GLY A 223 -19.32 -10.73 5.95
C GLY A 223 -19.87 -9.31 6.14
N LYS A 224 -20.18 -8.89 7.36
CA LYS A 224 -20.91 -7.65 7.67
C LYS A 224 -20.13 -6.74 8.61
N LEU A 225 -20.33 -5.44 8.45
CA LEU A 225 -19.82 -4.43 9.40
C LEU A 225 -20.57 -4.57 10.74
N LEU A 226 -19.82 -4.59 11.85
CA LEU A 226 -20.40 -4.63 13.18
C LEU A 226 -21.21 -3.35 13.48
N GLN A 227 -22.38 -3.54 14.10
CA GLN A 227 -23.25 -2.43 14.53
C GLN A 227 -22.61 -1.65 15.68
N VAL A 228 -22.14 -2.36 16.71
CA VAL A 228 -21.36 -1.78 17.80
C VAL A 228 -19.91 -1.68 17.34
N ARG A 229 -19.40 -0.46 17.33
CA ARG A 229 -18.08 -0.13 16.78
C ARG A 229 -17.10 0.03 17.93
N PRO A 230 -16.00 -0.73 17.99
CA PRO A 230 -14.99 -0.54 19.02
C PRO A 230 -14.45 0.90 18.99
N PRO A 231 -14.59 1.68 20.08
CA PRO A 231 -14.14 3.08 20.13
C PRO A 231 -12.64 3.23 19.83
N GLU A 232 -11.84 2.22 20.17
CA GLU A 232 -10.39 2.14 19.93
C GLU A 232 -10.02 2.26 18.45
N PHE A 233 -10.93 1.90 17.55
CA PHE A 233 -10.75 2.01 16.10
C PHE A 233 -11.50 3.21 15.50
N GLU A 234 -12.52 3.74 16.18
CA GLU A 234 -13.15 5.00 15.73
C GLU A 234 -12.19 6.19 15.88
N VAL A 235 -11.33 6.19 16.90
CA VAL A 235 -10.33 7.25 17.09
C VAL A 235 -9.25 7.27 15.98
N TRP A 236 -9.22 6.32 15.06
CA TRP A 236 -8.31 6.38 13.91
C TRP A 236 -8.83 7.36 12.84
N LYS A 237 -10.15 7.60 12.79
CA LYS A 237 -10.79 8.51 11.82
C LYS A 237 -10.67 9.97 12.27
N GLN A 238 -9.45 10.47 12.34
CA GLN A 238 -9.21 11.88 12.64
C GLN A 238 -9.24 12.72 11.36
N GLN A 239 -9.53 14.01 11.52
CA GLN A 239 -9.55 14.98 10.42
C GLN A 239 -8.13 15.38 9.98
N SER A 240 -7.17 15.30 10.89
CA SER A 240 -5.78 15.73 10.68
C SER A 240 -4.85 14.52 10.79
N TRP A 241 -3.84 14.45 9.93
CA TRP A 241 -2.89 13.34 9.91
C TRP A 241 -2.02 13.31 11.18
N GLU A 242 -1.72 14.48 11.74
CA GLU A 242 -0.98 14.70 12.99
C GLU A 242 -1.65 13.96 14.15
N SER A 243 -2.98 14.01 14.17
CA SER A 243 -3.79 13.36 15.21
C SER A 243 -3.92 11.85 14.99
N ILE A 244 -3.87 11.36 13.74
CA ILE A 244 -4.06 9.94 13.42
C ILE A 244 -3.00 9.08 14.12
N VAL A 245 -1.72 9.43 13.96
CA VAL A 245 -0.60 8.66 14.52
C VAL A 245 -0.73 8.54 16.04
N ALA A 246 -0.85 9.68 16.73
CA ALA A 246 -0.96 9.70 18.19
C ALA A 246 -2.17 8.92 18.72
N ARG A 247 -3.34 9.08 18.08
CA ARG A 247 -4.58 8.41 18.50
C ARG A 247 -4.55 6.92 18.21
N ARG A 248 -4.06 6.50 17.04
CA ARG A 248 -3.92 5.10 16.62
C ARG A 248 -2.92 4.37 17.51
N THR A 249 -1.71 4.90 17.65
CA THR A 249 -0.66 4.31 18.51
C THR A 249 -1.13 4.25 19.95
N GLY A 250 -1.75 5.31 20.47
CA GLY A 250 -2.31 5.31 21.83
C GLY A 250 -3.43 4.28 22.03
N ALA A 251 -4.28 4.05 21.02
CA ALA A 251 -5.32 3.02 21.07
C ALA A 251 -4.72 1.60 21.05
N LEU A 252 -3.77 1.34 20.16
CA LEU A 252 -3.08 0.05 20.08
C LEU A 252 -2.32 -0.26 21.37
N TRP A 253 -1.64 0.73 21.95
CA TRP A 253 -0.92 0.58 23.22
C TRP A 253 -1.84 0.27 24.40
N LYS A 254 -3.04 0.87 24.45
CA LYS A 254 -4.03 0.51 25.47
C LYS A 254 -4.48 -0.94 25.33
N LEU A 255 -4.69 -1.41 24.09
CA LEU A 255 -5.08 -2.78 23.80
C LEU A 255 -3.99 -3.80 24.12
N ASP A 256 -2.71 -3.44 24.03
CA ASP A 256 -1.62 -4.30 24.50
C ASP A 256 -1.71 -4.60 25.99
N LYS A 257 -2.16 -3.61 26.77
CA LYS A 257 -2.27 -3.71 28.23
C LYS A 257 -3.57 -4.35 28.70
N ASP A 258 -4.56 -4.43 27.83
CA ASP A 258 -5.89 -4.93 28.15
C ASP A 258 -6.23 -6.14 27.26
N MET A 259 -5.64 -7.28 27.63
CA MET A 259 -5.86 -8.56 26.94
C MET A 259 -7.34 -8.96 26.93
N GLY A 260 -8.10 -8.62 27.98
CA GLY A 260 -9.52 -8.91 28.07
C GLY A 260 -10.32 -8.15 27.02
N ARG A 261 -10.06 -6.84 26.91
CA ARG A 261 -10.66 -5.99 25.88
C ARG A 261 -10.25 -6.41 24.47
N ARG A 262 -8.98 -6.80 24.27
CA ARG A 262 -8.49 -7.32 23.00
C ARG A 262 -9.24 -8.60 22.61
N ALA A 263 -9.38 -9.55 23.53
CA ALA A 263 -10.14 -10.78 23.30
C ALA A 263 -11.62 -10.53 22.99
N GLU A 264 -12.23 -9.51 23.61
CA GLU A 264 -13.60 -9.09 23.30
C GLU A 264 -13.72 -8.55 21.86
N ILE A 265 -12.83 -7.64 21.45
CA ILE A 265 -12.82 -7.04 20.11
C ILE A 265 -12.62 -8.11 19.03
N PHE A 266 -11.73 -9.06 19.28
CA PHE A 266 -11.42 -10.15 18.35
C PHE A 266 -12.25 -11.42 18.60
N SER A 267 -13.32 -11.32 19.39
CA SER A 267 -14.23 -12.44 19.63
C SER A 267 -14.73 -13.04 18.31
N GLY A 268 -14.75 -14.37 18.23
CA GLY A 268 -15.08 -15.12 17.00
C GLY A 268 -13.91 -15.33 16.03
N VAL A 269 -12.71 -14.86 16.37
CA VAL A 269 -11.45 -15.24 15.71
C VAL A 269 -10.68 -16.16 16.66
N ASN A 270 -9.98 -17.17 16.12
CA ASN A 270 -9.16 -18.06 16.92
C ASN A 270 -8.09 -17.24 17.67
N SER A 271 -7.97 -17.42 18.99
CA SER A 271 -7.09 -16.61 19.84
C SER A 271 -5.62 -16.74 19.48
N VAL A 272 -5.14 -17.93 19.10
CA VAL A 272 -3.75 -18.14 18.65
C VAL A 272 -3.48 -17.30 17.41
N VAL A 273 -4.37 -17.36 16.43
CA VAL A 273 -4.27 -16.57 15.20
C VAL A 273 -4.32 -15.06 15.49
N VAL A 274 -5.11 -14.62 16.47
CA VAL A 274 -5.15 -13.21 16.87
C VAL A 274 -3.82 -12.77 17.46
N GLU A 275 -3.18 -13.59 18.31
CA GLU A 275 -1.85 -13.28 18.83
C GLU A 275 -0.84 -13.19 17.69
N ASP A 276 -0.78 -14.18 16.81
CA ASP A 276 0.15 -14.21 15.67
C ASP A 276 0.01 -12.95 14.79
N ILE A 277 -1.23 -12.53 14.52
CA ILE A 277 -1.53 -11.31 13.75
C ILE A 277 -1.20 -10.06 14.55
N TRP A 278 -1.45 -10.04 15.86
CA TRP A 278 -1.20 -8.87 16.70
C TRP A 278 0.29 -8.53 16.75
N TYR A 279 1.14 -9.55 16.89
CA TYR A 279 2.59 -9.37 16.95
C TYR A 279 3.24 -9.09 15.59
N LEU A 280 2.52 -9.17 14.46
CA LEU A 280 2.97 -8.56 13.20
C LEU A 280 3.35 -7.09 13.37
N ARG A 281 2.72 -6.40 14.33
CA ARG A 281 3.01 -5.01 14.65
C ARG A 281 4.47 -4.79 15.05
N ASP A 282 5.11 -5.78 15.69
CA ASP A 282 6.45 -5.62 16.23
C ASP A 282 7.48 -5.40 15.11
N SER A 283 7.19 -5.93 13.92
CA SER A 283 7.90 -5.64 12.68
C SER A 283 7.78 -4.18 12.23
N PHE A 284 7.00 -3.32 12.88
CA PHE A 284 6.87 -1.90 12.53
C PHE A 284 7.15 -0.96 13.71
N THR A 285 7.67 -1.48 14.83
CA THR A 285 7.91 -0.70 16.05
C THR A 285 9.16 0.18 15.99
N LEU A 286 10.10 -0.11 15.08
CA LEU A 286 11.26 0.74 14.85
C LEU A 286 10.83 2.04 14.16
N ASN A 287 11.02 3.17 14.85
CA ASN A 287 10.81 4.50 14.29
C ASN A 287 11.96 4.84 13.33
N THR A 288 11.74 4.69 12.02
CA THR A 288 12.81 4.89 11.03
C THR A 288 13.18 6.37 10.91
N SER A 289 12.24 7.29 11.13
CA SER A 289 12.49 8.73 11.16
C SER A 289 13.43 9.11 12.31
N GLU A 290 13.16 8.65 13.53
CA GLU A 290 14.02 8.89 14.69
C GLU A 290 15.40 8.24 14.54
N THR A 291 15.43 7.01 14.00
CA THR A 291 16.69 6.32 13.67
C THR A 291 17.52 7.12 12.67
N THR A 292 16.87 7.67 11.64
CA THR A 292 17.52 8.52 10.62
C THR A 292 18.04 9.82 11.23
N ALA A 293 17.25 10.50 12.06
CA ALA A 293 17.67 11.70 12.77
C ALA A 293 18.86 11.43 13.71
N ARG A 294 18.86 10.29 14.39
CA ARG A 294 19.96 9.84 15.25
C ARG A 294 21.23 9.59 14.46
N ILE A 295 21.15 8.89 13.32
CA ILE A 295 22.28 8.68 12.41
C ILE A 295 22.84 10.04 11.93
N ALA A 296 21.97 10.97 11.52
CA ALA A 296 22.38 12.30 11.08
C ALA A 296 23.09 13.09 12.19
N GLN A 297 22.56 13.04 13.42
CA GLN A 297 23.16 13.65 14.61
C GLN A 297 24.56 13.05 14.87
N MET A 298 24.69 11.72 14.81
CA MET A 298 25.95 11.03 14.99
C MET A 298 26.96 11.40 13.90
N LYS A 299 26.57 11.40 12.62
CA LYS A 299 27.44 11.85 11.51
C LYS A 299 27.92 13.29 11.70
N SER A 300 27.03 14.20 12.10
CA SER A 300 27.39 15.59 12.42
C SER A 300 28.38 15.68 13.58
N LYS A 301 28.16 14.89 14.65
CA LYS A 301 29.05 14.81 15.81
C LYS A 301 30.43 14.26 15.42
N LYS A 302 30.49 13.26 14.54
CA LYS A 302 31.73 12.67 14.02
C LYS A 302 32.54 13.69 13.24
N ALA A 303 31.89 14.45 12.35
CA ALA A 303 32.54 15.50 11.56
C ALA A 303 33.10 16.66 12.41
N ARG A 304 32.51 16.93 13.57
CA ARG A 304 32.95 18.02 14.48
C ARG A 304 34.04 17.61 15.47
N ARG A 305 34.39 16.33 15.57
CA ARG A 305 35.38 15.84 16.54
C ARG A 305 36.75 15.64 15.88
N PRO A 306 37.80 16.34 16.34
CA PRO A 306 39.14 16.24 15.74
C PRO A 306 39.75 14.84 15.87
N ASN A 307 39.36 14.05 16.88
CA ASN A 307 39.86 12.69 17.10
C ASN A 307 38.86 11.59 16.67
N GLY A 308 37.79 11.96 15.96
CA GLY A 308 36.74 11.03 15.52
C GLY A 308 35.86 10.48 16.65
N PHE A 309 35.25 9.32 16.38
CA PHE A 309 34.36 8.61 17.30
C PHE A 309 35.11 7.61 18.17
N LEU A 310 34.61 7.38 19.38
CA LEU A 310 35.04 6.23 20.18
C LEU A 310 34.56 4.94 19.50
N PRO A 311 35.26 3.80 19.68
CA PRO A 311 34.86 2.52 19.08
C PRO A 311 33.40 2.12 19.32
N LYS A 312 32.86 2.42 20.52
CA LYS A 312 31.46 2.16 20.86
C LYS A 312 30.48 3.04 20.07
N GLU A 313 30.82 4.31 19.82
CA GLU A 313 29.99 5.23 19.04
C GLU A 313 30.03 4.85 17.55
N GLU A 314 31.17 4.34 17.06
CA GLU A 314 31.28 3.81 15.70
C GLU A 314 30.44 2.54 15.53
N GLN A 315 30.49 1.62 16.50
CA GLN A 315 29.65 0.42 16.51
C GLN A 315 28.15 0.75 16.58
N GLU A 316 27.75 1.73 17.40
CA GLU A 316 26.35 2.21 17.45
C GLU A 316 25.93 2.77 16.09
N LEU A 317 26.74 3.61 15.46
CA LEU A 317 26.43 4.20 14.16
C LEU A 317 26.28 3.12 13.08
N VAL A 318 27.24 2.20 12.98
CA VAL A 318 27.20 1.08 12.01
C VAL A 318 25.98 0.18 12.26
N GLY A 319 25.66 -0.08 13.53
CA GLY A 319 24.48 -0.85 13.92
C GLY A 319 23.17 -0.20 13.46
N LEU A 320 23.00 1.10 13.71
CA LEU A 320 21.83 1.86 13.27
C LEU A 320 21.72 1.94 11.74
N GLU A 321 22.84 2.18 11.05
CA GLU A 321 22.88 2.22 9.58
C GLU A 321 22.53 0.87 8.96
N THR A 322 23.04 -0.22 9.53
CA THR A 322 22.75 -1.58 9.06
C THR A 322 21.28 -1.93 9.27
N GLN A 323 20.72 -1.60 10.43
CA GLN A 323 19.30 -1.81 10.72
C GLN A 323 18.41 -1.01 9.75
N LEU A 324 18.71 0.28 9.55
CA LEU A 324 17.96 1.12 8.63
C LEU A 324 18.07 0.63 7.17
N ALA A 325 19.27 0.21 6.74
CA ALA A 325 19.48 -0.32 5.40
C ALA A 325 18.69 -1.62 5.16
N HIS A 326 18.66 -2.53 6.14
CA HIS A 326 17.89 -3.77 6.05
C HIS A 326 16.40 -3.49 5.89
N ARG A 327 15.85 -2.60 6.73
CA ARG A 327 14.43 -2.17 6.73
C ARG A 327 13.99 -1.51 5.42
N ASN A 328 14.90 -0.72 4.84
CA ASN A 328 14.65 -0.05 3.56
C ASN A 328 14.85 -0.97 2.36
N SER A 329 15.36 -2.18 2.55
CA SER A 329 15.61 -3.14 1.48
C SER A 329 14.46 -4.12 1.30
N LEU A 330 14.42 -4.78 0.14
CA LEU A 330 13.52 -5.90 -0.10
C LEU A 330 13.82 -7.12 0.77
N ASN A 331 14.95 -7.17 1.49
CA ASN A 331 15.20 -8.25 2.45
C ASN A 331 14.21 -8.22 3.61
N PHE A 332 13.58 -7.06 3.89
CA PHE A 332 12.49 -6.98 4.87
C PHE A 332 11.28 -7.86 4.51
N ILE A 333 11.15 -8.29 3.25
CA ILE A 333 10.18 -9.34 2.88
C ILE A 333 10.41 -10.60 3.72
N ARG A 334 11.66 -11.01 3.96
CA ARG A 334 11.94 -12.20 4.78
C ARG A 334 11.39 -12.04 6.19
N ASP A 335 11.73 -10.96 6.88
CA ASP A 335 11.25 -10.65 8.23
C ASP A 335 9.72 -10.70 8.31
N MET A 336 9.03 -10.16 7.29
CA MET A 336 7.58 -10.15 7.23
C MET A 336 6.93 -11.52 7.07
N PHE A 337 7.64 -12.50 6.50
CA PHE A 337 7.15 -13.87 6.32
C PHE A 337 7.76 -14.85 7.33
N GLU A 338 8.70 -14.42 8.17
CA GLU A 338 9.24 -15.21 9.29
C GLU A 338 8.33 -15.25 10.52
N VAL A 339 7.50 -14.23 10.70
CA VAL A 339 6.51 -14.12 11.78
C VAL A 339 5.50 -15.28 11.81
N ASP A 340 5.03 -15.61 13.01
CA ASP A 340 4.17 -16.77 13.29
C ASP A 340 2.89 -16.82 12.45
N TYR A 341 2.36 -15.66 12.05
CA TYR A 341 1.18 -15.57 11.18
C TYR A 341 1.33 -16.33 9.84
N PHE A 342 2.57 -16.45 9.35
CA PHE A 342 2.90 -17.18 8.13
C PHE A 342 3.54 -18.55 8.40
N ALA A 343 3.74 -18.93 9.66
CA ALA A 343 4.43 -20.18 10.00
C ALA A 343 3.77 -21.39 9.33
N ARG A 344 4.59 -22.18 8.62
CA ARG A 344 4.17 -23.42 7.92
C ARG A 344 3.12 -23.17 6.83
N SER A 345 3.03 -21.95 6.33
CA SER A 345 2.18 -21.62 5.18
C SER A 345 2.95 -21.74 3.87
N GLN A 346 2.24 -22.04 2.78
CA GLN A 346 2.81 -22.01 1.44
C GLN A 346 3.35 -20.61 1.08
N GLU A 347 2.74 -19.56 1.63
CA GLU A 347 3.17 -18.19 1.37
C GLU A 347 4.56 -17.88 1.98
N GLN A 348 4.88 -18.44 3.15
CA GLN A 348 6.21 -18.33 3.76
C GLN A 348 7.29 -18.99 2.90
N GLU A 349 7.07 -20.24 2.52
CA GLU A 349 8.02 -21.02 1.70
C GLU A 349 8.28 -20.31 0.36
N LYS A 350 7.22 -19.82 -0.29
CA LYS A 350 7.33 -19.05 -1.53
C LYS A 350 8.10 -17.76 -1.33
N ALA A 351 7.79 -16.96 -0.31
CA ALA A 351 8.48 -15.69 -0.06
C ALA A 351 9.99 -15.88 0.07
N TYR A 352 10.44 -16.95 0.74
CA TYR A 352 11.88 -17.25 0.88
C TYR A 352 12.51 -17.64 -0.46
N ALA A 353 11.87 -18.54 -1.21
CA ALA A 353 12.37 -18.97 -2.50
C ALA A 353 12.47 -17.81 -3.51
N LEU A 354 11.54 -16.84 -3.46
CA LEU A 354 11.55 -15.67 -4.35
C LEU A 354 12.75 -14.76 -4.07
N LEU A 355 13.13 -14.58 -2.81
CA LEU A 355 14.29 -13.77 -2.44
C LEU A 355 15.61 -14.38 -2.91
N GLU A 356 15.71 -15.70 -2.96
CA GLU A 356 16.88 -16.40 -3.51
C GLU A 356 16.99 -16.24 -5.04
N LYS A 357 15.86 -16.03 -5.72
CA LYS A 357 15.78 -15.85 -7.18
C LYS A 357 15.64 -14.38 -7.60
N ARG A 358 16.07 -13.44 -6.76
CA ARG A 358 15.89 -12.00 -7.00
C ARG A 358 16.37 -11.53 -8.38
N PHE A 359 17.45 -12.10 -8.89
CA PHE A 359 17.98 -11.76 -10.22
C PHE A 359 16.95 -11.96 -11.36
N VAL A 360 16.03 -12.91 -11.23
CA VAL A 360 14.98 -13.15 -12.24
C VAL A 360 14.01 -11.96 -12.30
N PHE A 361 13.71 -11.35 -11.15
CA PHE A 361 12.86 -10.18 -11.03
C PHE A 361 13.55 -8.93 -11.61
N ASP A 362 14.85 -8.78 -11.35
CA ASP A 362 15.65 -7.68 -11.90
C ASP A 362 15.66 -7.75 -13.45
N THR A 363 15.89 -8.94 -14.02
CA THR A 363 15.81 -9.16 -15.48
C THR A 363 14.42 -8.85 -16.03
N ALA A 364 13.34 -9.18 -15.31
CA ALA A 364 11.98 -8.86 -15.74
C ALA A 364 11.73 -7.33 -15.76
N ILE A 365 12.29 -6.58 -14.81
CA ILE A 365 12.22 -5.12 -14.77
C ILE A 365 12.95 -4.52 -15.98
N GLU A 366 14.13 -5.03 -16.31
CA GLU A 366 14.91 -4.59 -17.48
C GLU A 366 14.20 -4.91 -18.80
N ALA A 367 13.62 -6.11 -18.93
CA ALA A 367 12.92 -6.56 -20.13
C ALA A 367 11.60 -5.81 -20.37
N CYS A 368 10.94 -5.34 -19.30
CA CYS A 368 9.72 -4.55 -19.38
C CYS A 368 9.88 -3.23 -18.61
N PRO A 369 10.49 -2.20 -19.21
CA PRO A 369 10.72 -0.93 -18.54
C PRO A 369 9.41 -0.19 -18.24
N THR A 370 9.51 0.82 -17.38
CA THR A 370 8.37 1.62 -16.94
C THR A 370 7.75 2.39 -18.12
N PRO A 371 6.43 2.54 -18.17
CA PRO A 371 5.78 3.27 -19.24
C PRO A 371 6.14 4.76 -19.16
N SER A 372 6.64 5.32 -20.26
CA SER A 372 6.81 6.77 -20.39
C SER A 372 5.44 7.44 -20.46
N SER A 373 5.24 8.58 -19.80
CA SER A 373 4.07 9.40 -20.09
C SER A 373 4.16 9.88 -21.54
N ILE A 374 3.10 9.70 -22.32
CA ILE A 374 3.01 10.19 -23.70
C ILE A 374 2.93 11.73 -23.79
N TYR A 375 2.89 12.40 -22.64
CA TYR A 375 2.78 13.85 -22.51
C TYR A 375 4.05 14.51 -21.94
N ASN A 376 5.13 13.74 -21.83
CA ASN A 376 6.45 14.26 -21.44
C ASN A 376 7.21 14.81 -22.65
#